data_AF-A0A1L6PJU0-F1
#
_entry.id   AF-A0A1L6PJU0-F1
#
_cell.length_a   1.000
_cell.length_b   1.000
_cell.length_c   1.000
_cell.angle_alpha   90.00
_cell.angle_beta   90.00
_cell.angle_gamma   90.00
#
_symmetry.space_group_name_H-M   'P 1'
#
loop_
_entity.id
_entity.type
_entity.pdbx_description
1 polymer ?
#
loop_
_entity_poly.entity_id
_entity_poly.type
_entity_poly.pdbx_seq_one_letter_code
_entity_poly.pdbx_strand_id
1 'polypeptide(L)'
;MSISTMHVGFPEELKMIKIDRVGKITAGDELGKFVRINELPDDPPSYLILLADDSEFSKGCGDYWVENREDLDDFFAEAHWEVEWSHQ
;
A
#
# COMPACT_ATOMS: atom_id res chain seq x y z
N MET A 1 -25.46 32.95 16.13
CA MET A 1 -25.30 31.82 17.05
C MET A 1 -24.93 30.62 16.20
N SER A 2 -23.83 29.96 16.59
CA SER A 2 -23.26 28.72 16.06
C SER A 2 -24.35 27.65 15.89
N ILE A 3 -24.29 26.67 14.98
CA ILE A 3 -23.21 25.71 14.65
C ILE A 3 -23.65 25.05 13.33
N SER A 4 -22.86 25.17 12.26
CA SER A 4 -22.95 24.23 11.13
C SER A 4 -21.66 23.44 11.13
N THR A 5 -21.73 22.25 11.73
CA THR A 5 -20.78 21.16 11.54
C THR A 5 -20.72 20.87 10.04
N MET A 6 -19.78 21.52 9.36
CA MET A 6 -19.40 21.15 8.00
C MET A 6 -18.65 19.84 8.13
N HIS A 7 -19.32 18.80 7.64
CA HIS A 7 -18.83 17.48 7.29
C HIS A 7 -17.30 17.46 7.09
N VAL A 8 -16.58 16.83 8.01
CA VAL A 8 -15.19 16.43 7.83
C VAL A 8 -15.16 15.31 6.78
N GLY A 9 -15.30 15.68 5.51
CA GLY A 9 -15.02 14.80 4.38
C GLY A 9 -13.53 14.85 4.08
N PHE A 10 -12.76 13.94 4.67
CA PHE A 10 -11.37 13.66 4.33
C PHE A 10 -11.13 12.16 4.56
N PRO A 11 -10.37 11.48 3.69
CA PRO A 11 -10.93 10.91 2.47
C PRO A 11 -10.79 9.38 2.47
N GLU A 12 -11.85 8.65 2.13
CA GLU A 12 -11.72 7.20 1.86
C GLU A 12 -10.92 6.90 0.57
N GLU A 13 -10.44 7.93 -0.13
CA GLU A 13 -9.54 7.81 -1.29
C GLU A 13 -8.08 7.46 -0.95
N LEU A 14 -7.67 7.54 0.33
CA LEU A 14 -6.29 7.26 0.75
C LEU A 14 -6.00 5.79 1.08
N LYS A 15 -7.01 4.91 1.10
CA LYS A 15 -6.84 3.47 1.40
C LYS A 15 -6.77 2.56 0.16
N MET A 16 -6.77 3.10 -1.05
CA MET A 16 -6.57 2.28 -2.23
C MET A 16 -5.09 1.93 -2.39
N ILE A 17 -4.75 0.64 -2.31
CA ILE A 17 -3.42 0.11 -2.66
C ILE A 17 -3.04 0.64 -4.06
N LYS A 18 -1.89 1.33 -4.14
CA LYS A 18 -1.41 1.95 -5.38
C LYS A 18 -0.39 1.02 -6.05
N ILE A 19 -0.70 0.66 -7.29
CA ILE A 19 0.16 -0.16 -8.13
C ILE A 19 1.19 0.72 -8.86
N ASP A 20 2.38 0.17 -9.07
CA ASP A 20 3.61 0.82 -9.55
C ASP A 20 3.98 2.09 -8.77
N ARG A 21 3.68 2.09 -7.47
CA ARG A 21 3.98 3.21 -6.57
C ARG A 21 4.72 2.70 -5.34
N VAL A 22 5.58 3.55 -4.80
CA VAL A 22 6.23 3.34 -3.52
C VAL A 22 5.38 4.00 -2.44
N GLY A 23 5.09 3.26 -1.39
CA GLY A 23 4.44 3.75 -0.19
C GLY A 23 5.24 3.36 1.05
N LYS A 24 5.01 4.07 2.14
CA LYS A 24 5.61 3.76 3.44
C LYS A 24 4.56 3.13 4.34
N ILE A 25 4.88 1.99 4.94
CA ILE A 25 4.04 1.34 5.93
C ILE A 25 4.09 2.18 7.22
N THR A 26 2.96 2.74 7.61
CA THR A 26 2.77 3.61 8.78
C THR A 26 2.02 2.92 9.92
N ALA A 27 1.43 1.74 9.68
CA ALA A 27 0.86 0.86 10.71
C ALA A 27 0.87 -0.60 10.26
N GLY A 28 0.75 -1.52 11.22
CA GLY A 28 0.72 -2.97 10.98
C GLY A 28 2.07 -3.66 11.20
N ASP A 29 2.17 -4.87 10.66
CA ASP A 29 3.45 -5.57 10.55
C ASP A 29 4.41 -4.78 9.67
N GLU A 30 5.73 -4.99 9.76
CA GLU A 30 6.71 -4.27 8.92
C GLU A 30 6.65 -2.72 9.05
N LEU A 31 6.10 -2.18 10.15
CA LEU A 31 5.98 -0.74 10.42
C LEU A 31 7.30 0.01 10.17
N GLY A 32 7.22 1.09 9.40
CA GLY A 32 8.34 1.96 9.08
C GLY A 32 9.08 1.59 7.79
N LYS A 33 8.81 0.40 7.23
CA LYS A 33 9.37 -0.04 5.95
C LYS A 33 8.64 0.58 4.76
N PHE A 34 9.26 0.44 3.59
CA PHE A 34 8.72 0.86 2.31
C PHE A 34 8.20 -0.36 1.56
N VAL A 35 7.04 -0.18 0.94
CA VAL A 35 6.39 -1.18 0.09
C VAL A 35 6.20 -0.62 -1.31
N ARG A 36 6.42 -1.45 -2.33
CA ARG A 36 6.15 -1.13 -3.72
C ARG A 36 5.40 -2.27 -4.36
N ILE A 37 4.28 -1.98 -4.99
CA ILE A 37 3.53 -2.98 -5.75
C ILE A 37 3.87 -2.82 -7.22
N ASN A 38 4.26 -3.88 -7.90
CA ASN A 38 4.43 -3.90 -9.35
C ASN A 38 3.35 -4.80 -9.96
N GLU A 39 2.64 -4.30 -10.98
CA GLU A 39 1.80 -5.14 -11.83
C GLU A 39 2.68 -5.83 -12.87
N LEU A 40 2.51 -7.14 -13.02
CA LEU A 40 3.16 -7.92 -14.06
C LEU A 40 2.16 -8.19 -15.19
N PRO A 41 2.58 -8.05 -16.46
CA PRO A 41 1.71 -8.24 -17.62
C PRO A 41 1.46 -9.73 -17.95
N ASP A 42 1.07 -10.51 -16.94
CA ASP A 42 0.64 -11.90 -17.06
C ASP A 42 -0.87 -11.99 -17.41
N ASP A 43 -1.34 -13.16 -17.82
CA ASP A 43 -2.75 -13.45 -18.06
C ASP A 43 -3.17 -14.68 -17.23
N PRO A 44 -3.82 -14.49 -16.06
CA PRO A 44 -4.25 -13.23 -15.46
C PRO A 44 -3.09 -12.37 -14.89
N PRO A 45 -3.29 -11.04 -14.73
CA PRO A 45 -2.26 -10.13 -14.24
C PRO A 45 -1.88 -10.46 -12.80
N SER A 46 -0.59 -10.58 -12.54
CA SER A 46 -0.07 -10.88 -11.20
C SER A 46 0.57 -9.65 -10.56
N TYR A 47 0.67 -9.63 -9.24
CA TYR A 47 1.20 -8.49 -8.49
C TYR A 47 2.41 -8.90 -7.64
N LEU A 48 3.50 -8.16 -7.78
CA LEU A 48 4.71 -8.33 -6.97
C LEU A 48 4.80 -7.20 -5.94
N ILE A 49 4.70 -7.57 -4.67
CA ILE A 49 4.85 -6.73 -3.49
C ILE A 49 6.32 -6.78 -3.07
N LEU A 50 7.03 -5.67 -3.19
CA LEU A 50 8.41 -5.52 -2.76
C LEU A 50 8.44 -4.75 -1.44
N LEU A 51 9.24 -5.22 -0.49
CA LEU A 51 9.51 -4.56 0.79
C LEU A 51 10.97 -4.17 0.89
N ALA A 52 11.23 -2.98 1.41
CA ALA A 52 12.56 -2.49 1.66
C ALA A 52 12.62 -1.66 2.94
N ASP A 53 13.80 -1.58 3.53
CA ASP A 53 14.05 -0.72 4.69
C ASP A 53 14.15 0.77 4.28
N ASP A 54 14.45 1.02 3.00
CA ASP A 54 14.64 2.34 2.42
C ASP A 54 13.76 2.59 1.18
N SER A 55 13.45 3.86 0.90
CA SER A 55 12.62 4.26 -0.25
C SER A 55 13.28 4.04 -1.60
N GLU A 56 14.60 3.84 -1.63
CA GLU A 56 15.36 3.57 -2.85
C GLU A 56 15.38 2.06 -3.18
N PHE A 57 14.78 1.22 -2.33
CA PHE A 57 14.82 -0.25 -2.43
C PHE A 57 16.26 -0.80 -2.51
N SER A 58 17.23 -0.07 -1.95
CA SER A 58 18.63 -0.49 -1.92
C SER A 58 18.85 -1.66 -0.97
N LYS A 59 18.07 -1.72 0.11
CA LYS A 59 17.98 -2.83 1.06
C LYS A 59 16.60 -3.47 1.01
N GLY A 60 16.38 -4.26 -0.04
CA GLY A 60 15.24 -5.16 -0.10
C GLY A 60 15.22 -6.09 1.11
N CYS A 61 14.09 -6.17 1.80
CA CYS A 61 13.89 -7.01 2.97
C CYS A 61 12.91 -8.17 2.73
N GLY A 62 12.14 -8.11 1.64
CA GLY A 62 11.24 -9.19 1.26
C GLY A 62 10.55 -8.91 -0.06
N ASP A 63 10.12 -9.96 -0.72
CA ASP A 63 9.28 -9.92 -1.91
C ASP A 63 8.17 -10.95 -1.76
N TYR A 64 6.94 -10.53 -2.04
CA TYR A 64 5.75 -11.36 -1.99
C TYR A 64 5.05 -11.26 -3.33
N TRP A 65 4.59 -12.39 -3.86
CA TRP A 65 3.89 -12.45 -5.13
C TRP A 65 2.47 -12.94 -4.88
N VAL A 66 1.50 -12.25 -5.46
CA VAL A 66 0.08 -12.59 -5.38
C VAL A 66 -0.52 -12.64 -6.78
N GLU A 67 -1.44 -13.58 -6.99
CA GLU A 67 -2.00 -13.87 -8.30
C GLU A 67 -3.05 -12.84 -8.73
N ASN A 68 -3.74 -12.20 -7.79
CA ASN A 68 -4.84 -11.28 -8.09
C ASN A 68 -4.90 -10.11 -7.10
N ARG A 69 -5.75 -9.13 -7.44
CA ARG A 69 -6.00 -7.96 -6.60
C ARG A 69 -6.74 -8.30 -5.30
N GLU A 70 -7.56 -9.34 -5.30
CA GLU A 70 -8.26 -9.81 -4.09
C GLU A 70 -7.25 -10.36 -3.08
N ASP A 71 -6.35 -11.27 -3.49
CA ASP A 71 -5.26 -11.76 -2.65
C ASP A 71 -4.35 -10.64 -2.14
N LEU A 72 -4.12 -9.60 -2.96
CA LEU A 72 -3.37 -8.41 -2.54
C LEU A 72 -4.07 -7.65 -1.41
N ASP A 73 -5.38 -7.49 -1.49
CA ASP A 73 -6.18 -6.78 -0.48
C ASP A 73 -6.24 -7.58 0.83
N ASP A 74 -6.50 -8.89 0.73
CA ASP A 74 -6.47 -9.81 1.87
C ASP A 74 -5.09 -9.81 2.55
N PHE A 75 -4.00 -9.84 1.77
CA PHE A 75 -2.64 -9.79 2.33
C PHE A 75 -2.39 -8.53 3.15
N PHE A 76 -2.81 -7.37 2.64
CA PHE A 76 -2.69 -6.10 3.36
C PHE A 76 -3.58 -6.07 4.61
N ALA A 77 -4.78 -6.65 4.52
CA ALA A 77 -5.72 -6.73 5.62
C ALA A 77 -5.22 -7.65 6.75
N GLU A 78 -4.69 -8.83 6.41
CA GLU A 78 -4.11 -9.79 7.35
C GLU A 78 -2.88 -9.21 8.07
N ALA A 79 -2.03 -8.50 7.32
CA ALA A 79 -0.84 -7.84 7.88
C ALA A 79 -1.18 -6.53 8.62
N HIS A 80 -2.45 -6.09 8.59
CA HIS A 80 -2.94 -4.83 9.12
C HIS A 80 -2.14 -3.61 8.62
N TRP A 81 -1.67 -3.66 7.37
CA TRP A 81 -0.82 -2.62 6.81
C TRP A 81 -1.62 -1.37 6.47
N GLU A 82 -1.19 -0.25 7.02
CA GLU A 82 -1.58 1.07 6.54
C GLU A 82 -0.40 1.68 5.79
N VAL A 83 -0.61 2.06 4.54
CA VAL A 83 0.45 2.54 3.67
C VAL A 83 0.17 3.95 3.22
N GLU A 84 1.09 4.85 3.53
CA GLU A 84 1.09 6.21 3.02
C GLU A 84 1.82 6.23 1.67
N TRP A 85 1.06 6.35 0.59
CA TRP A 85 1.57 6.42 -0.77
C TRP A 85 2.04 7.85 -1.10
N SER A 86 3.27 8.00 -1.60
CA SER A 86 3.76 9.31 -2.04
C SER A 86 3.05 9.78 -3.30
N HIS A 87 2.42 10.96 -3.23
CA HIS A 87 1.89 11.70 -4.38
C HIS A 87 3.04 12.38 -5.13
N GLN A 88 3.79 11.63 -5.94
CA GLN A 88 4.79 12.24 -6.83
C GLN A 88 4.37 12.23 -8.29
#